data_AF-A0A938PNE5-F1
#
_entry.id   AF-A0A938PNE5-F1
#
_cell.length_a   1.000
_cell.length_b   1.000
_cell.length_c   1.000
_cell.angle_alpha   90.00
_cell.angle_beta   90.00
_cell.angle_gamma   90.00
#
_symmetry.space_group_name_H-M   'P 1'
#
loop_
_entity.id
_entity.type
_entity.pdbx_description
1 polymer ?
#
loop_
_entity_poly.entity_id
_entity_poly.type
_entity_poly.pdbx_seq_one_letter_code
_entity_poly.pdbx_strand_id
1 'polypeptide(L)' 'MIEWIILITVAWIAATISGVAGFGGSLLILPVFSHVVGAKKAIPILTIAWLMGNLSRAAFGYRDIRWQPVGYFSMG' A
#
# COMPACT_ATOMS: atom_id res chain seq x y z
N MET A 1 -18.84 -13.75 -4.18
CA MET A 1 -17.90 -13.78 -5.34
C MET A 1 -17.70 -12.40 -5.95
N ILE A 2 -18.76 -11.66 -6.27
CA ILE A 2 -18.68 -10.29 -6.83
C ILE A 2 -17.86 -9.33 -5.95
N GLU A 3 -18.04 -9.38 -4.63
CA GLU A 3 -17.28 -8.56 -3.66
C GLU A 3 -15.77 -8.76 -3.81
N TRP A 4 -15.30 -10.00 -3.92
CA TRP A 4 -13.88 -10.31 -4.10
C TRP A 4 -13.33 -9.76 -5.41
N ILE A 5 -14.12 -9.82 -6.49
CA ILE A 5 -13.74 -9.22 -7.78
C ILE A 5 -13.58 -7.71 -7.63
N ILE A 6 -14.55 -7.04 -7.00
CA ILE A 6 -14.49 -5.59 -6.75
C ILE A 6 -13.24 -5.22 -5.95
N LEU A 7 -12.98 -5.95 -4.85
CA LEU A 7 -11.82 -5.69 -3.99
C LEU A 7 -10.51 -5.88 -4.73
N ILE A 8 -10.37 -6.94 -5.52
CA ILE A 8 -9.16 -7.21 -6.31
C ILE A 8 -8.96 -6.14 -7.38
N THR A 9 -9.99 -5.80 -8.14
CA THR A 9 -9.88 -4.79 -9.21
C THR A 9 -9.52 -3.42 -8.65
N VAL A 10 -10.22 -2.98 -7.59
CA VAL A 10 -9.94 -1.69 -6.96
C VAL A 10 -8.56 -1.67 -6.31
N ALA A 11 -8.15 -2.76 -5.66
CA ALA A 11 -6.81 -2.87 -5.08
C ALA A 11 -5.71 -2.81 -6.12
N TRP A 12 -5.89 -3.48 -7.24
CA TRP A 12 -4.93 -3.47 -8.33
C TRP A 12 -4.79 -2.08 -8.95
N ILE A 13 -5.91 -1.41 -9.25
CA ILE A 13 -5.89 -0.03 -9.78
C ILE A 13 -5.23 0.94 -8.78
N ALA A 14 -5.62 0.86 -7.51
CA ALA A 14 -5.06 1.68 -6.44
C ALA A 14 -3.55 1.46 -6.28
N ALA A 15 -3.09 0.21 -6.36
CA ALA A 15 -1.67 -0.15 -6.29
C ALA A 15 -0.89 0.40 -7.49
N THR A 16 -1.43 0.29 -8.71
CA THR A 16 -0.81 0.85 -9.92
C THR A 16 -0.66 2.37 -9.82
N ILE A 17 -1.73 3.08 -9.42
CA ILE A 17 -1.69 4.54 -9.20
C ILE A 17 -0.65 4.90 -8.13
N SER A 18 -0.64 4.17 -7.00
CA SER A 18 0.33 4.36 -5.92
C SER A 18 1.77 4.10 -6.38
N GLY A 19 1.97 3.13 -7.28
CA GLY A 19 3.28 2.83 -7.86
C GLY A 19 3.82 3.96 -8.73
N VAL A 20 2.97 4.52 -9.60
CA VAL A 20 3.35 5.61 -10.53
C VAL A 20 3.48 6.95 -9.82
N ALA A 21 2.53 7.30 -8.94
CA ALA A 21 2.52 8.57 -8.22
C ALA A 21 3.54 8.61 -7.06
N GLY A 22 4.09 7.46 -6.66
CA GLY A 22 5.01 7.33 -5.53
C GLY A 22 4.33 7.34 -4.15
N PHE A 23 3.08 7.80 -4.04
CA PHE A 23 2.32 7.84 -2.78
C PHE A 23 0.79 7.85 -3.02
N GLY A 24 0.00 7.66 -1.95
CA GLY A 24 -1.40 8.10 -1.89
C GLY A 24 -2.43 7.18 -2.54
N GLY A 25 -2.08 6.32 -3.50
CA GLY A 25 -3.04 5.42 -4.14
C GLY A 25 -3.69 4.43 -3.15
N SER A 26 -2.99 4.12 -2.08
CA SER A 26 -3.49 3.32 -0.95
C SER A 26 -4.61 4.01 -0.16
N LEU A 27 -4.65 5.34 -0.06
CA LEU A 27 -5.73 6.05 0.66
C LEU A 27 -7.07 5.99 -0.08
N LEU A 28 -7.03 5.93 -1.42
CA LEU A 28 -8.23 5.86 -2.26
C LEU A 28 -9.00 4.54 -2.06
N ILE A 29 -8.34 3.51 -1.53
CA ILE A 29 -8.91 2.17 -1.38
C ILE A 29 -9.79 2.02 -0.13
N LEU A 30 -9.55 2.85 0.89
CA LEU A 30 -10.14 2.72 2.21
C LEU A 30 -11.68 2.84 2.23
N PRO A 31 -12.30 3.80 1.50
CA PRO A 31 -13.76 3.90 1.44
C PRO A 31 -14.39 2.64 0.85
N VAL A 32 -13.80 2.08 -0.22
CA VAL A 32 -14.32 0.89 -0.91
C VAL A 32 -14.22 -0.33 0.00
N PHE A 33 -13.07 -0.57 0.62
CA PHE A 33 -12.89 -1.70 1.52
C PHE A 33 -13.76 -1.58 2.77
N SER A 34 -13.88 -0.39 3.35
CA SER A 34 -14.73 -0.16 4.52
C SER A 34 -16.21 -0.39 4.19
N HIS A 35 -16.64 -0.08 2.97
CA HIS A 35 -18.00 -0.33 2.52
C HIS A 35 -18.29 -1.82 2.28
N VAL A 36 -17.35 -2.56 1.68
CA VAL A 36 -17.54 -3.99 1.33
C VAL A 36 -17.34 -4.93 2.53
N VAL A 37 -16.29 -4.74 3.32
CA VAL A 37 -15.93 -5.67 4.43
C VAL A 37 -16.13 -5.09 5.82
N GLY A 38 -16.54 -3.82 5.92
CA GLY A 38 -16.67 -3.09 7.18
C GLY A 38 -15.33 -2.53 7.68
N ALA A 39 -15.35 -1.34 8.26
CA ALA A 39 -14.15 -0.64 8.73
C ALA A 39 -13.26 -1.48 9.67
N LYS A 40 -13.88 -2.25 10.58
CA LYS A 40 -13.17 -3.11 11.54
C LYS A 40 -12.28 -4.16 10.85
N LYS A 41 -12.70 -4.70 9.70
CA LYS A 41 -11.90 -5.65 8.92
C LYS A 41 -11.00 -4.94 7.91
N ALA A 42 -11.48 -3.85 7.31
CA ALA A 42 -10.74 -3.10 6.31
C ALA A 42 -9.42 -2.55 6.85
N ILE A 43 -9.42 -1.95 8.06
CA ILE A 43 -8.23 -1.34 8.65
C ILE A 43 -7.05 -2.32 8.71
N PRO A 44 -7.13 -3.48 9.39
CA PRO A 44 -6.00 -4.40 9.48
C PRO A 44 -5.58 -4.98 8.11
N ILE A 45 -6.54 -5.27 7.22
CA ILE A 45 -6.25 -5.76 5.86
C ILE A 45 -5.41 -4.73 5.10
N LEU A 46 -5.84 -3.48 5.12
CA LEU A 46 -5.18 -2.39 4.40
C LEU A 46 -3.83 -2.02 5.02
N THR A 47 -3.71 -2.06 6.35
CA THR A 47 -2.42 -1.88 7.02
C THR A 47 -1.39 -2.88 6.50
N ILE A 48 -1.73 -4.16 6.41
CA ILE A 48 -0.83 -5.18 5.86
C ILE A 48 -0.54 -4.90 4.38
N ALA A 49 -1.57 -4.61 3.59
CA ALA A 49 -1.39 -4.31 2.16
C ALA A 49 -0.46 -3.12 1.92
N TRP A 50 -0.60 -2.04 2.71
CA TRP A 50 0.22 -0.85 2.60
C TRP A 50 1.65 -1.09 3.07
N LEU A 51 1.83 -1.84 4.15
CA LEU A 51 3.14 -2.28 4.61
C LEU A 51 3.86 -3.06 3.51
N MET A 52 3.19 -4.06 2.93
CA MET A 52 3.74 -4.86 1.83
C MET A 52 4.05 -4.00 0.59
N GLY A 53 3.20 -3.02 0.27
CA GLY A 53 3.45 -2.08 -0.81
C GLY A 53 4.72 -1.24 -0.59
N ASN A 54 4.95 -0.76 0.63
CA ASN A 54 6.17 -0.01 0.97
C ASN A 54 7.41 -0.91 0.98
N LEU A 55 7.33 -2.11 1.55
CA LEU A 55 8.42 -3.09 1.49
C LEU A 55 8.79 -3.45 0.06
N SER A 56 7.79 -3.68 -0.80
CA SER A 56 7.98 -3.98 -2.21
C SER A 56 8.79 -2.87 -2.90
N ARG A 57 8.45 -1.60 -2.69
CA ARG A 57 9.22 -0.46 -3.23
C ARG A 57 10.65 -0.45 -2.72
N ALA A 58 10.86 -0.64 -1.41
CA ALA A 58 12.20 -0.68 -0.83
C ALA A 58 13.03 -1.87 -1.36
N ALA A 59 12.40 -3.03 -1.56
CA ALA A 59 13.05 -4.22 -2.08
C ALA A 59 13.40 -4.09 -3.57
N PHE A 60 12.48 -3.61 -4.40
CA PHE A 60 12.73 -3.39 -5.83
C PHE A 60 13.69 -2.23 -6.09
N GLY A 61 13.62 -1.17 -5.28
CA GLY A 61 14.53 -0.02 -5.34
C GLY A 61 15.80 -0.21 -4.51
N TYR A 62 16.09 -1.39 -3.96
CA TYR A 62 17.14 -1.61 -2.96
C TYR A 62 18.52 -1.10 -3.39
N ARG A 63 18.84 -1.25 -4.68
CA ARG A 63 20.12 -0.82 -5.26
C ARG A 63 20.24 0.69 -5.43
N ASP A 64 19.11 1.39 -5.51
CA ASP A 64 19.05 2.85 -5.66
C ASP A 64 19.02 3.57 -4.30
N ILE A 65 18.89 2.83 -3.20
CA ILE A 65 18.86 3.37 -1.84
C ILE A 65 20.25 3.87 -1.44
N ARG A 66 20.32 5.15 -1.04
CA ARG A 66 21.48 5.73 -0.37
C ARG A 66 21.45 5.38 1.11
N TRP A 67 22.19 4.34 1.50
CA TRP A 67 22.15 3.79 2.87
C TRP A 67 22.73 4.70 3.96
N GLN A 68 23.68 5.59 3.63
CA GLN A 68 24.23 6.54 4.62
C GLN A 68 23.15 7.45 5.20
N PRO A 69 22.38 8.23 4.40
CA PRO A 69 21.24 9.00 4.91
C PRO A 69 20.21 8.15 5.67
N VAL A 70 19.91 6.93 5.21
CA VAL A 70 18.98 6.02 5.89
C VAL A 70 19.47 5.67 7.29
N GLY A 71 20.76 5.38 7.44
CA GLY A 71 21.37 5.10 8.74
C GLY A 71 21.25 6.27 9.70
N TYR A 72 21.61 7.48 9.28
CA TYR A 72 21.48 8.68 10.11
C TYR A 72 20.02 8.96 10.50
N PHE A 73 19.09 8.89 9.54
CA PHE A 73 17.66 9.08 9.82
C PHE A 73 17.10 8.04 10.80
N SER A 74 17.55 6.78 10.72
CA SER A 74 17.06 5.71 11.59
C SER A 74 17.56 5.82 13.03
N MET A 75 18.61 6.62 13.29
CA MET A 75 19.17 6.82 14.63
C MET A 75 18.49 7.94 15.42
N GLY A 76 17.71 8.82 14.76
CA GLY A 76 17.04 9.97 15.37
C GLY A 76 17.67 11.29 14.96
#